data_AF-A0A9E1NU26-F1
#
_entry.id   AF-A0A9E1NU26-F1
#
_cell.length_a   1.000
_cell.length_b   1.000
_cell.length_c   1.000
_cell.angle_alpha   90.00
_cell.angle_beta   90.00
_cell.angle_gamma   90.00
#
_symmetry.space_group_name_H-M   'P 1'
#
loop_
_entity.id
_entity.type
_entity.pdbx_description
1 polymer ?
#
loop_
_entity_poly.entity_id
_entity_poly.type
_entity_poly.pdbx_seq_one_letter_code
_entity_poly.pdbx_strand_id
1 'polypeptide(L)'
;DEACWDPKIQIFHYRYNKIKYICTDIFKDAKNWNTLALNREVPSRIVHGTHDEVVPIDESIKFNSRHPWCSLKELDSDHGLLSHLEWVLDDCMGFFKRLGFLSTE
;
A
#
# COMPACT_ATOMS: atom_id res chain seq x y z
N ASP A 1 -16.57 13.33 -16.73
CA ASP A 1 -17.00 11.97 -17.12
C ASP A 1 -17.63 11.24 -15.94
N GLU A 2 -18.95 11.06 -16.00
CA GLU A 2 -19.64 10.15 -15.09
C GLU A 2 -19.43 8.73 -15.60
N ALA A 3 -18.38 8.08 -15.10
CA ALA A 3 -18.29 6.63 -15.24
C ALA A 3 -19.56 6.01 -14.64
N CYS A 4 -20.30 5.30 -15.48
CA CYS A 4 -21.52 4.58 -15.12
C CYS A 4 -21.12 3.31 -14.36
N TRP A 5 -20.81 3.47 -13.07
CA TRP A 5 -20.57 2.33 -12.19
C TRP A 5 -21.91 1.75 -11.77
N ASP A 6 -22.02 0.43 -11.75
CA ASP A 6 -23.13 -0.23 -11.05
C ASP A 6 -23.23 0.33 -9.63
N PRO A 7 -24.43 0.63 -9.11
CA PRO A 7 -24.58 1.25 -7.79
C PRO A 7 -24.03 0.38 -6.66
N LYS A 8 -23.89 -0.92 -6.89
CA LYS A 8 -23.24 -1.86 -5.98
C LYS A 8 -22.37 -2.85 -6.74
N ILE A 9 -21.20 -3.14 -6.20
CA ILE A 9 -20.33 -4.22 -6.68
C ILE A 9 -20.35 -5.40 -5.72
N GLN A 10 -20.30 -6.60 -6.28
CA GLN A 10 -20.22 -7.84 -5.53
C GLN A 10 -18.76 -8.16 -5.20
N ILE A 11 -18.42 -8.26 -3.91
CA ILE A 11 -17.07 -8.63 -3.47
C ILE A 11 -17.11 -9.76 -2.44
N PHE A 12 -16.05 -10.56 -2.37
CA PHE A 12 -15.87 -11.48 -1.25
C PHE A 12 -15.35 -10.72 -0.03
N HIS A 13 -16.11 -10.70 1.07
CA HIS A 13 -15.75 -9.95 2.26
C HIS A 13 -15.13 -10.87 3.33
N TYR A 14 -13.81 -10.88 3.44
CA TYR A 14 -13.05 -11.81 4.29
C TYR A 14 -13.52 -11.86 5.75
N ARG A 15 -13.80 -10.72 6.39
CA ARG A 15 -14.34 -10.69 7.78
C ARG A 15 -15.65 -11.49 7.96
N TYR A 16 -16.53 -11.49 6.96
CA TYR A 16 -17.83 -12.17 7.03
C TYR A 16 -17.82 -13.54 6.36
N ASN A 17 -16.69 -13.92 5.74
CA ASN A 17 -16.51 -15.14 4.96
C ASN A 17 -17.66 -15.41 3.98
N LYS A 18 -18.15 -14.35 3.32
CA LYS A 18 -19.23 -14.44 2.33
C LYS A 18 -19.20 -13.27 1.37
N ILE A 19 -19.91 -13.45 0.27
CA ILE A 19 -20.10 -12.40 -0.72
C ILE A 19 -20.99 -11.28 -0.14
N LYS A 20 -20.58 -10.04 -0.35
CA LYS A 20 -21.27 -8.82 0.06
C LYS A 20 -21.34 -7.83 -1.10
N TYR A 21 -22.37 -7.00 -1.09
CA TYR A 21 -22.50 -5.88 -2.01
C TYR A 21 -22.01 -4.61 -1.34
N ILE A 22 -21.07 -3.91 -1.98
CA ILE A 22 -20.55 -2.61 -1.53
C ILE A 22 -21.07 -1.52 -2.47
N CYS A 23 -21.52 -0.41 -1.89
CA CYS A 23 -21.97 0.75 -2.65
C CYS A 23 -20.79 1.43 -3.37
N THR A 24 -20.93 1.70 -4.67
CA THR A 24 -19.90 2.38 -5.46
C THR A 24 -19.87 3.89 -5.27
N ASP A 25 -20.80 4.45 -4.48
CA ASP A 25 -20.80 5.87 -4.13
C ASP A 25 -19.52 6.28 -3.37
N ILE A 26 -18.75 5.34 -2.80
CA ILE A 26 -17.42 5.63 -2.26
C ILE A 26 -16.49 6.29 -3.29
N PHE A 27 -16.63 5.97 -4.58
CA PHE A 27 -15.85 6.62 -5.63
C PHE A 27 -16.36 8.02 -5.97
N LYS A 28 -17.67 8.28 -5.80
CA LYS A 28 -18.24 9.63 -5.92
C LYS A 28 -17.80 10.49 -4.74
N ASP A 29 -17.81 9.92 -3.53
CA ASP A 29 -17.31 10.55 -2.32
C ASP A 29 -15.82 10.90 -2.46
N ALA A 30 -15.00 9.97 -2.95
CA ALA A 30 -13.56 10.18 -3.17
C ALA A 30 -13.25 11.34 -4.12
N LYS A 31 -14.13 11.66 -5.09
CA LYS A 31 -13.96 12.83 -5.97
C LYS A 31 -14.09 14.17 -5.22
N ASN A 32 -14.78 14.18 -4.08
CA ASN A 32 -14.97 15.36 -3.25
C ASN A 32 -13.89 15.48 -2.15
N TRP A 33 -13.00 14.49 -2.03
CA TRP A 33 -11.93 14.55 -1.05
C TRP A 33 -10.95 15.66 -1.43
N ASN A 34 -10.67 16.54 -0.47
CA ASN A 34 -9.65 17.55 -0.65
C ASN A 34 -8.30 16.87 -0.89
N THR A 35 -7.57 17.37 -1.88
CA THR A 35 -6.16 17.04 -2.06
C THR A 35 -5.38 17.58 -0.88
N LEU A 36 -5.14 16.73 0.13
CA LEU A 36 -4.27 17.08 1.24
C LEU A 36 -2.82 16.96 0.78
N ALA A 37 -2.04 18.03 0.94
CA ALA A 37 -0.61 17.96 0.69
C ALA A 37 0.07 17.15 1.81
N LEU A 38 0.43 15.90 1.51
CA LEU A 38 1.15 15.01 2.43
C LEU A 38 2.65 15.34 2.45
N ASN A 39 2.99 16.54 2.93
CA ASN A 39 4.36 17.09 2.88
C ASN A 39 5.25 16.68 4.07
N ARG A 40 4.82 15.70 4.87
CA ARG A 40 5.56 15.35 6.09
C ARG A 40 6.71 14.42 5.74
N GLU A 41 7.93 14.84 6.08
CA GLU A 41 9.13 14.04 5.92
C GLU A 41 9.21 13.02 7.06
N VAL A 42 8.63 11.84 6.84
CA VAL A 42 8.67 10.73 7.79
C VAL A 42 9.53 9.63 7.18
N PRO A 43 10.57 9.14 7.88
CA PRO A 43 11.34 7.99 7.42
C PRO A 43 10.39 6.89 6.95
N SER A 44 10.56 6.45 5.70
CA SER A 44 9.62 5.55 5.05
C SER A 44 10.36 4.39 4.40
N ARG A 45 9.81 3.19 4.55
CA ARG A 45 10.30 1.96 3.93
C ARG A 45 9.20 1.36 3.08
N ILE A 46 9.40 1.33 1.77
CA ILE A 46 8.50 0.64 0.84
C ILE A 46 9.12 -0.71 0.49
N VAL A 47 8.32 -1.76 0.59
CA VAL A 47 8.64 -3.09 0.07
C VAL A 47 7.64 -3.39 -1.04
N HIS A 48 8.11 -3.75 -2.23
CA HIS A 48 7.27 -3.91 -3.41
C HIS A 48 7.67 -5.15 -4.21
N GLY A 49 6.68 -5.90 -4.69
CA GLY A 49 6.88 -7.11 -5.49
C GLY A 49 7.11 -6.77 -6.97
N THR A 50 8.18 -7.26 -7.59
CA THR A 50 8.47 -6.99 -9.01
C THR A 50 7.44 -7.60 -9.96
N HIS A 51 6.62 -8.54 -9.47
CA HIS A 51 5.55 -9.21 -10.19
C HIS A 51 4.16 -8.76 -9.69
N ASP A 52 4.05 -7.53 -9.16
CA ASP A 52 2.78 -6.93 -8.76
C ASP A 52 1.93 -6.56 -10.00
N GLU A 53 0.88 -7.34 -10.25
CA GLU A 53 -0.08 -7.09 -11.34
C GLU A 53 -1.24 -6.16 -10.91
N VAL A 54 -1.31 -5.77 -9.64
CA VAL A 54 -2.37 -4.92 -9.07
C VAL A 54 -1.93 -3.46 -9.03
N VAL A 55 -0.69 -3.20 -8.60
CA VAL A 55 -0.09 -1.86 -8.52
C VAL A 55 1.28 -1.88 -9.22
N PRO A 56 1.49 -1.08 -10.28
CA PRO A 56 2.79 -1.04 -10.95
C PRO A 56 3.92 -0.56 -10.04
N ILE A 57 5.05 -1.24 -10.08
CA ILE A 57 6.26 -0.90 -9.30
C ILE A 57 6.77 0.52 -9.58
N ASP A 58 6.52 1.04 -10.78
CA ASP A 58 6.84 2.41 -11.18
C ASP A 58 6.25 3.46 -10.24
N GLU A 59 5.09 3.20 -9.62
CA GLU A 59 4.50 4.12 -8.65
C GLU A 59 5.36 4.23 -7.38
N SER A 60 5.92 3.11 -6.92
CA SER A 60 6.85 3.08 -5.78
C SER A 60 8.18 3.73 -6.13
N ILE A 61 8.72 3.49 -7.33
CA ILE A 61 9.95 4.11 -7.83
C ILE A 61 9.78 5.63 -7.91
N LYS A 62 8.68 6.11 -8.52
CA LYS A 62 8.35 7.54 -8.59
C LYS A 62 8.25 8.16 -7.20
N PHE A 63 7.57 7.49 -6.27
CA PHE A 63 7.45 7.99 -4.90
C PHE A 63 8.83 8.08 -4.23
N ASN A 64 9.65 7.03 -4.27
CA ASN A 64 10.99 7.03 -3.69
C ASN A 64 11.89 8.12 -4.30
N SER A 65 11.80 8.35 -5.62
CA SER A 65 12.60 9.37 -6.31
C SER A 65 12.32 10.81 -5.86
N ARG A 66 11.10 11.07 -5.35
CA ARG A 66 10.64 12.40 -4.92
C ARG A 66 10.82 12.65 -3.43
N HIS A 67 11.15 11.62 -2.65
CA HIS A 67 11.18 11.68 -1.19
C HIS A 67 12.50 11.11 -0.65
N PRO A 68 13.53 11.94 -0.40
CA PRO A 68 14.85 11.47 0.06
C PRO A 68 14.86 10.70 1.38
N TRP A 69 13.82 10.86 2.20
CA TRP A 69 13.61 10.12 3.45
C TRP A 69 12.94 8.75 3.26
N CYS A 70 12.58 8.41 2.02
CA CYS A 70 12.02 7.11 1.65
C CYS A 70 13.13 6.19 1.15
N SER A 71 12.96 4.89 1.40
CA SER A 71 13.74 3.84 0.75
C SER A 71 12.82 2.78 0.17
N LEU A 72 13.18 2.26 -0.99
CA LEU A 72 12.47 1.18 -1.68
C LEU A 72 13.30 -0.09 -1.67
N LYS A 73 12.65 -1.22 -1.37
CA LYS A 73 13.19 -2.56 -1.56
C LYS A 73 12.27 -3.38 -2.45
N GLU A 74 12.82 -3.80 -3.57
CA GLU A 74 12.16 -4.67 -4.54
C GLU A 74 12.42 -6.14 -4.17
N LEU A 75 11.36 -6.95 -4.25
CA LEU A 75 11.39 -8.39 -4.01
C LEU A 75 10.83 -9.13 -5.22
N ASP A 76 11.40 -10.29 -5.51
CA ASP A 76 10.87 -11.21 -6.52
C ASP A 76 9.58 -11.87 -6.00
N SER A 77 8.48 -11.13 -6.04
CA SER A 77 7.18 -11.54 -5.49
C SER A 77 6.03 -10.83 -6.18
N ASP A 78 4.82 -11.37 -5.99
CA ASP A 78 3.56 -10.72 -6.33
C ASP A 78 3.19 -9.59 -5.36
N HIS A 79 2.02 -8.97 -5.61
CA HIS A 79 1.40 -7.94 -4.77
C HIS A 79 1.31 -8.33 -3.28
N GLY A 80 1.07 -9.61 -2.99
CA GLY A 80 0.82 -10.08 -1.63
C GLY A 80 2.07 -10.21 -0.78
N LEU A 81 3.26 -10.25 -1.39
CA LEU A 81 4.56 -10.44 -0.73
C LEU A 81 4.64 -11.72 0.14
N LEU A 82 3.70 -12.65 0.01
CA LEU A 82 3.56 -13.79 0.91
C LEU A 82 4.72 -14.78 0.79
N SER A 83 5.36 -14.86 -0.38
CA SER A 83 6.57 -15.68 -0.60
C SER A 83 7.79 -15.19 0.19
N HIS A 84 7.76 -13.94 0.69
CA HIS A 84 8.86 -13.29 1.41
C HIS A 84 8.43 -12.79 2.80
N LEU A 85 7.40 -13.40 3.40
CA LEU A 85 6.82 -12.92 4.66
C LEU A 85 7.85 -12.76 5.79
N GLU A 86 8.72 -13.75 5.99
CA GLU A 86 9.78 -13.69 7.02
C GLU A 86 10.73 -12.51 6.76
N TRP A 87 11.16 -12.33 5.51
CA TRP A 87 12.03 -11.21 5.14
C TRP A 87 11.36 -9.85 5.41
N VAL A 88 10.07 -9.72 5.09
CA VAL A 88 9.31 -8.48 5.33
C VAL A 88 9.23 -8.16 6.82
N LEU A 89 9.01 -9.18 7.66
CA LEU A 89 8.99 -9.02 9.12
C LEU A 89 10.35 -8.57 9.66
N ASP A 90 11.43 -9.23 9.24
CA ASP A 90 12.79 -8.89 9.67
C ASP A 90 13.19 -7.47 9.23
N ASP A 91 12.90 -7.09 7.99
CA ASP A 91 13.19 -5.75 7.47
C ASP A 91 12.41 -4.67 8.22
N CYS A 92 11.12 -4.93 8.52
CA CYS A 92 10.26 -4.05 9.29
C CYS A 92 10.82 -3.81 10.71
N MET A 93 11.15 -4.90 11.43
CA MET A 93 11.74 -4.81 12.77
C MET A 93 13.09 -4.07 12.73
N GLY A 94 13.93 -4.39 11.75
CA GLY A 94 15.22 -3.72 11.55
C GLY A 94 15.06 -2.23 11.26
N PHE A 95 14.06 -1.84 10.47
CA PHE A 95 13.75 -0.45 10.15
C PHE A 95 13.39 0.34 11.41
N PHE A 96 12.46 -0.13 12.22
CA PHE A 96 12.08 0.56 13.46
C PHE A 96 13.19 0.55 14.52
N LYS A 97 14.00 -0.51 14.59
CA LYS A 97 15.20 -0.56 15.45
C LYS A 97 16.21 0.52 15.07
N ARG A 98 16.50 0.70 13.78
CA ARG A 98 17.42 1.75 13.29
C ARG A 98 16.92 3.16 13.59
N LEU A 99 15.61 3.36 13.66
CA LEU A 99 14.99 4.62 14.03
C LEU A 99 14.91 4.85 15.56
N GLY A 100 15.34 3.88 16.37
CA GLY A 100 15.31 3.97 17.82
C GLY A 100 13.92 3.76 18.44
N PHE A 101 12.94 3.26 17.68
CA PHE A 101 11.59 2.97 18.18
C PHE A 101 11.50 1.62 18.90
N LEU A 102 12.49 0.75 18.74
CA LEU A 102 12.57 -0.54 19.40
C LEU A 102 13.89 -0.63 20.18
N SER A 103 13.85 -1.17 21.40
CA SER A 103 15.05 -1.40 22.19
C SER A 103 15.95 -2.43 21.51
N THR A 104 17.25 -2.19 21.55
CA THR A 104 18.25 -3.25 21.37
C THR A 104 18.25 -4.08 22.65
N GLU A 105 17.57 -5.22 22.66
CA GLU A 105 17.99 -6.31 23.56
C GLU A 105 19.41 -6.76 23.20
#